data_AF-A0A9N8GVY6-F1
#
_entry.id   AF-A0A9N8GVY6-F1
#
_cell.length_a   1.000
_cell.length_b   1.000
_cell.length_c   1.000
_cell.angle_alpha   90.00
_cell.angle_beta   90.00
_cell.angle_gamma   90.00
#
_symmetry.space_group_name_H-M   'P 1'
#
loop_
_entity.id
_entity.type
_entity.pdbx_description
1 polymer ?
#
loop_
_entity_poly.entity_id
_entity_poly.type
_entity_poly.pdbx_seq_one_letter_code
_entity_poly.pdbx_strand_id
1 'polypeptide(L)'
;MKRGGCNILNDRSHDVVFKKDSIIFGVECKRPSNNSKLISHIEYAFNRQLNKLPNRKEQGIIFIDLGRILYKKFSEHLLNSGNSLPFSDPELLEQFRNDTDTKYKNLIQTKTPNIAHGVLMIVIHYSFPVVFQREQGTACLMFNHYCLMSSSDSPHLESISSGLRDSVGEGIRI
;
A
#
# COMPACT_ATOMS: atom_id res chain seq x y z
N MET A 1 -0.74 -15.69 -16.28
CA MET A 1 -0.70 -16.16 -14.87
C MET A 1 -1.80 -15.42 -14.12
N LYS A 2 -2.79 -16.12 -13.54
CA LYS A 2 -3.80 -15.49 -12.67
C LYS A 2 -3.18 -15.30 -11.28
N ARG A 3 -3.15 -14.06 -10.77
CA ARG A 3 -2.79 -13.75 -9.38
C ARG A 3 -3.92 -12.91 -8.80
N GLY A 4 -4.46 -13.28 -7.64
CA GLY A 4 -5.62 -12.60 -7.02
C GLY A 4 -6.88 -12.58 -7.90
N GLY A 5 -7.07 -13.56 -8.79
CA GLY A 5 -8.23 -13.61 -9.70
C GLY A 5 -8.22 -12.60 -10.85
N CYS A 6 -7.11 -11.90 -11.08
CA CYS A 6 -6.91 -10.95 -12.19
C CYS A 6 -6.02 -11.53 -13.30
N ASN A 7 -6.26 -11.11 -14.54
CA ASN A 7 -5.40 -11.45 -15.68
C ASN A 7 -4.43 -10.30 -15.93
N ILE A 8 -3.15 -10.49 -15.62
CA ILE A 8 -2.10 -9.52 -15.97
C ILE A 8 -1.90 -9.51 -17.48
N LEU A 9 -1.93 -8.32 -18.09
CA LEU A 9 -1.72 -8.12 -19.51
C LEU A 9 -0.25 -7.78 -19.78
N ASN A 10 0.30 -8.24 -20.90
CA ASN A 10 1.63 -7.84 -21.36
C ASN A 10 1.55 -6.48 -22.09
N ASP A 11 1.19 -5.44 -21.35
CA ASP A 11 1.08 -4.06 -21.81
C ASP A 11 1.99 -3.18 -20.94
N ARG A 12 2.77 -2.30 -21.59
CA ARG A 12 3.74 -1.39 -20.96
C ARG A 12 3.24 0.05 -20.86
N SER A 13 1.95 0.29 -21.09
CA SER A 13 1.32 1.61 -20.97
C SER A 13 1.39 2.17 -19.53
N HIS A 14 1.42 1.26 -18.55
CA HIS A 14 1.51 1.49 -17.10
C HIS A 14 2.50 0.50 -16.45
N ASP A 15 2.84 0.72 -15.17
CA ASP A 15 3.72 -0.19 -14.42
C ASP A 15 3.13 -1.61 -14.31
N VAL A 16 1.81 -1.70 -14.10
CA VAL A 16 1.04 -2.94 -14.23
C VAL A 16 -0.27 -2.66 -14.95
N VAL A 17 -0.60 -3.52 -15.91
CA VAL A 17 -1.92 -3.53 -16.56
C VAL A 17 -2.57 -4.87 -16.28
N PHE A 18 -3.80 -4.84 -15.80
CA PHE A 18 -4.56 -6.07 -15.59
C PHE A 18 -6.01 -5.92 -16.03
N LYS A 19 -6.62 -7.06 -16.36
CA LYS A 19 -8.02 -7.17 -16.73
C LYS A 19 -8.76 -7.99 -15.68
N LYS A 20 -9.91 -7.47 -15.27
CA LYS A 20 -10.93 -8.18 -14.50
C LYS A 20 -12.26 -7.98 -15.22
N ASP A 21 -12.94 -9.08 -15.54
CA ASP A 21 -14.16 -9.09 -16.34
C ASP A 21 -13.96 -8.35 -17.68
N SER A 22 -14.74 -7.30 -17.96
CA SER A 22 -14.61 -6.47 -19.17
C SER A 22 -13.73 -5.23 -18.99
N ILE A 23 -13.23 -4.94 -17.78
CA ILE A 23 -12.52 -3.70 -17.47
C ILE A 23 -11.01 -3.92 -17.42
N ILE A 24 -10.28 -2.99 -18.04
CA ILE A 24 -8.82 -2.89 -17.96
C ILE A 24 -8.46 -1.81 -16.95
N PHE A 25 -7.56 -2.17 -16.04
CA PHE A 25 -7.02 -1.30 -15.00
C PHE A 25 -5.56 -0.97 -15.28
N GLY A 26 -5.20 0.29 -15.09
CA GLY A 26 -3.82 0.77 -15.13
C GLY A 26 -3.34 1.08 -13.72
N VAL A 27 -2.23 0.47 -13.32
CA VAL A 27 -1.63 0.65 -11.99
C VAL A 27 -0.30 1.34 -12.13
N GLU A 28 -0.10 2.36 -11.29
CA GLU A 28 1.16 3.07 -11.16
C GLU A 28 1.79 2.78 -9.79
N CYS A 29 2.93 2.13 -9.78
CA CYS A 29 3.65 1.69 -8.59
C CYS A 29 4.70 2.73 -8.20
N LYS A 30 4.61 3.26 -6.98
CA LYS A 30 5.49 4.33 -6.50
C LYS A 30 6.11 3.95 -5.16
N ARG A 31 7.43 4.13 -5.06
CA ARG A 31 8.22 3.80 -3.85
C ARG A 31 8.96 5.04 -3.32
N PRO A 32 8.25 5.96 -2.67
CA PRO A 32 8.83 7.22 -2.21
C PRO A 32 9.87 7.02 -1.10
N SER A 33 10.84 7.92 -1.01
CA SER A 33 11.88 7.90 0.04
C SER A 33 11.56 8.79 1.24
N ASN A 34 10.56 9.68 1.12
CA ASN A 34 10.07 10.57 2.17
C ASN A 34 8.69 11.13 1.81
N ASN A 35 8.08 11.88 2.73
CA ASN A 35 6.72 12.43 2.54
C ASN A 35 6.61 13.42 1.38
N SER A 36 7.65 14.23 1.11
CA SER A 36 7.63 15.18 -0.01
C SER A 36 7.64 14.43 -1.36
N LYS A 37 8.50 13.41 -1.48
CA LYS A 37 8.54 12.55 -2.67
C LYS A 37 7.28 11.71 -2.84
N LEU A 38 6.61 11.34 -1.74
CA LEU A 38 5.32 10.66 -1.80
C LEU A 38 4.29 11.50 -2.57
N ILE A 39 4.16 12.78 -2.22
CA ILE A 39 3.22 13.68 -2.89
C ILE A 39 3.60 13.87 -4.36
N SER A 40 4.86 14.18 -4.65
CA SER A 40 5.27 14.40 -6.05
C SER A 40 5.13 13.15 -6.92
N HIS A 41 5.33 11.96 -6.37
CA HIS A 41 5.10 10.71 -7.09
C HIS A 41 3.61 10.45 -7.37
N ILE A 42 2.72 10.77 -6.43
CA ILE A 42 1.26 10.66 -6.62
C ILE A 42 0.81 11.62 -7.73
N GLU A 43 1.27 12.87 -7.68
CA GLU A 43 0.97 13.88 -8.70
C GLU A 43 1.47 13.47 -10.08
N TYR A 44 2.70 12.95 -10.16
CA TYR A 44 3.26 12.46 -11.41
C TYR A 44 2.45 11.28 -11.98
N ALA A 45 2.12 10.30 -11.13
CA ALA A 45 1.30 9.15 -11.52
C ALA A 45 -0.04 9.60 -12.12
N PHE A 46 -0.73 10.52 -11.45
CA PHE A 46 -2.04 11.01 -11.88
C PHE A 46 -1.98 11.87 -13.16
N ASN A 47 -1.10 12.87 -13.18
CA ASN A 47 -1.07 13.89 -14.22
C ASN A 47 -0.43 13.41 -15.52
N ARG A 48 0.57 12.53 -15.43
CA ARG A 48 1.34 12.07 -16.60
C ARG A 48 0.97 10.66 -17.03
N GLN A 49 0.92 9.73 -16.10
CA GLN A 49 0.87 8.31 -16.45
C GLN A 49 -0.57 7.82 -16.60
N LEU A 50 -1.40 8.00 -15.57
CA LEU A 50 -2.82 7.62 -15.58
C LEU A 50 -3.67 8.48 -16.52
N ASN A 51 -3.17 9.62 -16.99
CA ASN A 51 -3.88 10.45 -17.99
C ASN A 51 -4.10 9.75 -19.33
N LYS A 52 -3.42 8.64 -19.58
CA LYS A 52 -3.61 7.79 -20.76
C LYS A 52 -4.88 6.93 -20.68
N LEU A 53 -5.46 6.76 -19.48
CA LEU A 53 -6.68 5.99 -19.29
C LEU A 53 -7.92 6.80 -19.72
N PRO A 54 -8.90 6.18 -20.41
CA PRO A 54 -10.16 6.82 -20.76
C PRO A 54 -10.91 7.34 -19.53
N ASN A 55 -10.98 6.54 -18.45
CA ASN A 55 -11.63 6.92 -17.20
C ASN A 55 -10.78 6.54 -15.97
N ARG A 56 -9.98 7.50 -15.49
CA ARG A 56 -9.13 7.31 -14.30
C ARG A 56 -9.92 6.93 -13.04
N LYS A 57 -11.13 7.44 -12.87
CA LYS A 57 -11.95 7.18 -11.68
C LYS A 57 -12.45 5.74 -11.60
N GLU A 58 -12.50 5.03 -12.72
CA GLU A 58 -12.94 3.63 -12.77
C GLU A 58 -11.79 2.66 -13.02
N GLN A 59 -10.68 3.13 -13.61
CA GLN A 59 -9.61 2.26 -14.11
C GLN A 59 -8.24 2.51 -13.47
N GLY A 60 -8.03 3.69 -12.90
CA GLY A 60 -6.72 4.14 -12.44
C GLY A 60 -6.46 3.74 -10.99
N ILE A 61 -5.32 3.11 -10.74
CA ILE A 61 -4.88 2.70 -9.40
C ILE A 61 -3.49 3.26 -9.15
N ILE A 62 -3.30 3.87 -7.98
CA ILE A 62 -1.95 4.27 -7.53
C ILE A 62 -1.56 3.35 -6.38
N PHE A 63 -0.48 2.58 -6.56
CA PHE A 63 0.07 1.72 -5.53
C PHE A 63 1.31 2.37 -4.93
N ILE A 64 1.32 2.58 -3.61
CA ILE A 64 2.39 3.26 -2.89
C ILE A 64 3.04 2.27 -1.94
N ASP A 65 4.31 1.97 -2.13
CA ASP A 65 5.13 1.19 -1.20
C ASP A 65 5.91 2.13 -0.27
N LEU A 66 5.51 2.19 1.00
CA LEU A 66 6.15 3.01 2.04
C LEU A 66 7.37 2.34 2.68
N GLY A 67 7.77 1.15 2.23
CA GLY A 67 8.86 0.37 2.80
C GLY A 67 10.15 1.18 2.98
N ARG A 68 10.50 2.06 2.03
CA ARG A 68 11.68 2.93 2.18
C ARG A 68 11.57 3.96 3.31
N ILE A 69 10.37 4.49 3.54
CA ILE A 69 10.13 5.48 4.59
C ILE A 69 10.09 4.80 5.96
N LEU A 70 9.37 3.69 6.06
CA LEU A 70 9.14 3.01 7.32
C LEU A 70 10.34 2.17 7.75
N TYR A 71 11.04 1.51 6.81
CA TYR A 71 12.27 0.77 7.13
C TYR A 71 13.37 1.68 7.67
N LYS A 72 13.48 2.92 7.15
CA LYS A 72 14.43 3.90 7.68
C LYS A 72 14.11 4.23 9.14
N LYS A 73 12.86 4.54 9.46
CA LYS A 73 12.41 4.80 10.84
C LYS A 73 12.61 3.59 11.75
N PHE A 74 12.27 2.42 11.25
CA PHE A 74 12.45 1.15 11.94
C PHE A 74 13.93 0.93 12.31
N SER A 75 14.82 1.11 11.34
CA SER A 75 16.28 0.96 11.55
C SER A 75 16.81 1.99 12.55
N GLU A 76 16.38 3.24 12.45
CA GLU A 76 16.75 4.31 13.40
C GLU A 76 16.26 4.00 14.83
N HIS A 77 15.04 3.48 14.98
CA HIS A 77 14.53 3.05 16.29
C HIS A 77 15.31 1.88 16.86
N LEU A 78 15.60 0.84 16.06
CA LEU A 78 16.40 -0.30 16.52
C LEU A 78 17.81 0.12 17.00
N LEU A 79 18.44 1.09 16.32
CA LEU A 79 19.77 1.56 16.68
C LEU A 79 19.79 2.42 17.95
N ASN A 80 18.71 3.16 18.22
CA ASN A 80 18.64 4.12 19.32
C ASN A 80 17.92 3.58 20.57
N SER A 81 17.08 2.55 20.44
CA SER A 81 16.29 1.96 21.53
C SER A 81 16.95 0.69 22.03
N GLY A 82 17.98 0.85 22.86
CA GLY A 82 18.83 -0.24 23.33
C GLY A 82 18.22 -1.20 24.35
N ASN A 83 16.95 -1.66 24.20
CA ASN A 83 16.41 -2.93 24.77
C ASN A 83 14.88 -3.14 24.66
N SER A 84 14.09 -2.16 24.21
CA SER A 84 12.65 -2.37 23.97
C SER A 84 12.39 -2.58 22.48
N LEU A 85 12.33 -3.84 22.04
CA LEU A 85 11.91 -4.19 20.68
C LEU A 85 10.46 -3.72 20.48
N PRO A 86 10.18 -2.71 19.63
CA PRO A 86 8.82 -2.19 19.45
C PRO A 86 7.86 -3.16 18.73
N PHE A 87 8.30 -4.39 18.45
CA PHE A 87 7.72 -5.25 17.42
C PHE A 87 7.61 -6.72 17.87
N SER A 88 7.50 -6.96 19.18
CA SER A 88 7.03 -8.25 19.70
C SER A 88 5.62 -8.15 20.27
N ASP A 89 5.14 -6.93 20.51
CA ASP A 89 3.87 -6.66 21.18
C ASP A 89 2.73 -6.50 20.15
N PRO A 90 1.68 -7.33 20.22
CA PRO A 90 0.51 -7.27 19.36
C PRO A 90 -0.18 -5.90 19.32
N GLU A 91 -0.38 -5.29 20.48
CA GLU A 91 -1.14 -4.06 20.65
C GLU A 91 -0.35 -2.88 20.11
N LEU A 92 0.97 -2.84 20.36
CA LEU A 92 1.84 -1.81 19.78
C LEU A 92 1.93 -1.90 18.26
N LEU A 93 1.94 -3.12 17.70
CA LEU A 93 1.91 -3.34 16.24
C LEU A 93 0.59 -2.85 15.63
N GLU A 94 -0.53 -3.15 16.29
CA GLU A 94 -1.85 -2.66 15.87
C GLU A 94 -1.94 -1.13 15.96
N GLN A 95 -1.46 -0.53 17.04
CA GLN A 95 -1.43 0.92 17.20
C GLN A 95 -0.56 1.56 16.09
N PHE A 96 0.65 1.04 15.87
CA PHE A 96 1.53 1.53 14.81
C PHE A 96 0.88 1.46 13.42
N ARG A 97 0.19 0.35 13.12
CA ARG A 97 -0.59 0.16 11.88
C ARG A 97 -1.65 1.25 11.75
N ASN A 98 -2.49 1.41 12.76
CA ASN A 98 -3.60 2.35 12.75
C ASN A 98 -3.12 3.81 12.62
N ASP A 99 -2.05 4.17 13.34
CA ASP A 99 -1.43 5.49 13.28
C ASP A 99 -0.80 5.76 11.91
N THR A 100 -0.14 4.75 11.33
CA THR A 100 0.47 4.84 10.01
C THR A 100 -0.58 5.01 8.93
N ASP A 101 -1.65 4.20 8.96
CA ASP A 101 -2.77 4.28 8.02
C ASP A 101 -3.41 5.67 8.08
N THR A 102 -3.76 6.14 9.28
CA THR A 102 -4.39 7.45 9.49
C THR A 102 -3.48 8.58 8.99
N LYS A 103 -2.20 8.53 9.34
CA LYS A 103 -1.22 9.56 8.95
C LYS A 103 -1.10 9.70 7.45
N TYR A 104 -0.92 8.61 6.72
CA TYR A 104 -0.68 8.68 5.26
C TYR A 104 -1.97 8.95 4.49
N LYS A 105 -3.11 8.45 4.95
CA LYS A 105 -4.42 8.82 4.39
C LYS A 105 -4.67 10.32 4.50
N ASN A 106 -4.48 10.87 5.70
CA ASN A 106 -4.65 12.31 5.94
C ASN A 106 -3.66 13.13 5.12
N LEU A 107 -2.38 12.73 5.05
CA LEU A 107 -1.38 13.42 4.25
C LEU A 107 -1.80 13.52 2.78
N ILE A 108 -2.26 12.42 2.17
CA ILE A 108 -2.69 12.37 0.77
C ILE A 108 -3.97 13.17 0.55
N GLN A 109 -4.95 13.04 1.44
CA GLN A 109 -6.20 13.82 1.37
C GLN A 109 -5.95 15.32 1.48
N THR A 110 -5.08 15.75 2.40
CA THR A 110 -4.79 17.18 2.61
C THR A 110 -3.97 17.77 1.46
N LYS A 111 -2.97 17.04 0.94
CA LYS A 111 -2.03 17.58 -0.05
C LYS A 111 -2.49 17.40 -1.49
N THR A 112 -3.26 16.35 -1.79
CA THR A 112 -3.70 16.00 -3.15
C THR A 112 -5.17 15.55 -3.18
N PRO A 113 -6.12 16.37 -2.68
CA PRO A 113 -7.52 15.98 -2.53
C PRO A 113 -8.18 15.61 -3.87
N ASN A 114 -7.87 16.35 -4.92
CA ASN A 114 -8.36 16.08 -6.28
C ASN A 114 -7.92 14.72 -6.82
N ILE A 115 -6.73 14.24 -6.44
CA ILE A 115 -6.21 12.93 -6.86
C ILE A 115 -6.81 11.83 -5.99
N ALA A 116 -6.94 12.06 -4.67
CA ALA A 116 -7.57 11.11 -3.75
C ALA A 116 -8.99 10.70 -4.18
N HIS A 117 -9.69 11.60 -4.88
CA HIS A 117 -11.03 11.39 -5.46
C HIS A 117 -11.04 11.28 -6.99
N GLY A 118 -9.87 11.32 -7.63
CA GLY A 118 -9.69 11.37 -9.08
C GLY A 118 -9.32 10.03 -9.72
N VAL A 119 -9.03 9.02 -8.90
CA VAL A 119 -8.67 7.66 -9.31
C VAL A 119 -9.63 6.65 -8.68
N LEU A 120 -9.67 5.41 -9.20
CA LEU A 120 -10.46 4.34 -8.59
C LEU A 120 -10.03 4.11 -7.15
N MET A 121 -8.73 3.94 -6.93
CA MET A 121 -8.20 3.77 -5.58
C MET A 121 -6.72 4.11 -5.48
N ILE A 122 -6.31 4.45 -4.25
CA ILE A 122 -4.92 4.51 -3.83
C ILE A 122 -4.70 3.40 -2.81
N VAL A 123 -3.71 2.55 -3.07
CA VAL A 123 -3.29 1.46 -2.18
C VAL A 123 -2.00 1.89 -1.52
N ILE A 124 -2.00 1.94 -0.19
CA ILE A 124 -0.82 2.26 0.62
C ILE A 124 -0.35 0.95 1.24
N HIS A 125 0.79 0.46 0.79
CA HIS A 125 1.40 -0.78 1.26
C HIS A 125 2.63 -0.49 2.10
N TYR A 126 2.85 -1.32 3.11
CA TYR A 126 4.09 -1.35 3.84
C TYR A 126 4.38 -2.70 4.47
N SER A 127 5.68 -2.98 4.56
CA SER A 127 6.19 -4.15 5.26
C SER A 127 7.48 -3.82 5.98
N PHE A 128 7.70 -4.48 7.11
CA PHE A 128 8.91 -4.37 7.91
C PHE A 128 9.11 -5.63 8.76
N PRO A 129 10.34 -5.98 9.13
CA PRO A 129 10.60 -7.15 9.96
C PRO A 129 10.10 -6.92 11.39
N VAL A 130 9.62 -7.99 12.01
CA VAL A 130 9.01 -8.03 13.34
C VAL A 130 9.58 -9.23 14.07
N VAL A 131 10.01 -9.02 15.32
CA VAL A 131 10.78 -10.01 16.08
C VAL A 131 10.04 -10.30 17.37
N PHE A 132 9.67 -11.55 17.60
CA PHE A 132 8.96 -11.99 18.81
C PHE A 132 9.71 -13.13 19.49
N GLN A 133 9.64 -13.14 20.82
CA GLN A 133 10.11 -14.23 21.64
C GLN A 133 9.06 -15.35 21.67
N ARG A 134 9.49 -16.58 21.45
CA ARG A 134 8.71 -17.81 21.61
C ARG A 134 9.38 -18.67 22.68
N GLU A 135 8.65 -19.65 23.23
CA GLU A 135 9.18 -20.59 24.22
C GLU A 135 10.46 -21.31 23.77
N GLN A 136 10.64 -21.51 22.45
CA GLN A 136 11.79 -22.20 21.85
C GLN A 136 12.83 -21.24 21.22
N GLY A 137 12.75 -19.93 21.49
CA GLY A 137 13.71 -18.93 21.00
C GLY A 137 13.07 -17.76 20.26
N THR A 138 13.89 -16.98 19.57
CA THR A 138 13.43 -15.78 18.85
C THR A 138 13.03 -16.12 17.41
N ALA A 139 11.89 -15.61 16.97
CA ALA A 139 11.45 -15.73 15.59
C ALA A 139 11.30 -14.35 14.94
N CYS A 140 11.67 -14.26 13.67
CA CYS A 140 11.57 -13.06 12.85
C CYS A 140 10.56 -13.33 11.72
N LEU A 141 9.51 -12.52 11.66
CA LEU A 141 8.53 -12.53 10.58
C LEU A 141 8.50 -11.17 9.89
N MET A 142 7.91 -11.13 8.70
CA MET A 142 7.61 -9.88 8.02
C MET A 142 6.19 -9.45 8.37
N PHE A 143 6.06 -8.30 9.02
CA PHE A 143 4.78 -7.60 9.05
C PHE A 143 4.49 -7.07 7.66
N ASN A 144 3.28 -7.31 7.18
CA ASN A 144 2.84 -6.96 5.83
C ASN A 144 1.42 -6.44 5.92
N HIS A 145 1.22 -5.18 5.53
CA HIS A 145 -0.08 -4.53 5.63
C HIS A 145 -0.31 -3.62 4.45
N TYR A 146 -1.58 -3.38 4.16
CA TYR A 146 -1.98 -2.34 3.26
C TYR A 146 -3.27 -1.68 3.73
N CYS A 147 -3.44 -0.41 3.38
CA CYS A 147 -4.71 0.28 3.52
C CYS A 147 -5.11 0.94 2.20
N LEU A 148 -6.42 1.11 2.03
CA LEU A 148 -7.01 1.63 0.81
C LEU A 148 -7.63 2.99 1.04
N MET A 149 -7.56 3.82 0.01
CA MET A 149 -8.33 5.05 -0.13
C MET A 149 -9.10 4.99 -1.45
N SER A 150 -10.40 5.22 -1.39
CA SER A 150 -11.25 5.37 -2.56
C SER A 150 -12.47 6.19 -2.22
N SER A 151 -13.04 6.82 -3.23
CA SER A 151 -14.38 7.42 -3.19
C SER A 151 -15.31 6.80 -4.23
N SER A 152 -15.00 5.58 -4.69
CA SER A 152 -15.81 4.83 -5.64
C SER A 152 -16.55 3.70 -4.92
N ASP A 153 -17.85 3.58 -5.20
CA ASP A 153 -18.67 2.44 -4.78
C ASP A 153 -18.63 1.29 -5.80
N SER A 154 -17.63 1.29 -6.68
CA SER A 154 -17.49 0.29 -7.74
C SER A 154 -17.35 -1.13 -7.15
N PRO A 155 -18.11 -2.13 -7.63
CA PRO A 155 -17.96 -3.51 -7.18
C PRO A 155 -16.56 -4.09 -7.46
N HIS A 156 -15.83 -3.50 -8.42
CA HIS A 156 -14.45 -3.88 -8.71
C HIS A 156 -13.48 -3.52 -7.58
N LEU A 157 -13.80 -2.51 -6.76
CA LEU A 157 -12.98 -2.15 -5.61
C LEU A 157 -12.89 -3.30 -4.61
N GLU A 158 -14.02 -3.94 -4.29
CA GLU A 158 -14.05 -5.05 -3.36
C GLU A 158 -13.33 -6.28 -3.93
N SER A 159 -13.47 -6.53 -5.24
CA SER A 159 -12.74 -7.61 -5.91
C SER A 159 -11.22 -7.38 -5.93
N ILE A 160 -10.75 -6.15 -6.07
CA ILE A 160 -9.31 -5.84 -6.03
C ILE A 160 -8.82 -5.93 -4.58
N SER A 161 -9.60 -5.40 -3.64
CA SER A 161 -9.32 -5.46 -2.21
C SER A 161 -9.21 -6.89 -1.69
N SER A 162 -10.12 -7.80 -2.09
CA SER A 162 -10.04 -9.21 -1.70
C SER A 162 -8.78 -9.89 -2.24
N GLY A 163 -8.43 -9.67 -3.51
CA GLY A 163 -7.19 -10.19 -4.08
C GLY A 163 -5.91 -9.67 -3.40
N LEU A 164 -5.95 -8.44 -2.89
CA LEU A 164 -4.88 -7.88 -2.06
C LEU A 164 -4.80 -8.56 -0.69
N ARG A 165 -5.94 -8.78 0.01
CA ARG A 165 -6.00 -9.54 1.29
C ARG A 165 -5.37 -10.92 1.14
N ASP A 166 -5.76 -11.66 0.10
CA ASP A 166 -5.23 -13.00 -0.16
C ASP A 166 -3.70 -12.98 -0.37
N SER A 167 -3.16 -11.87 -0.90
CA SER A 167 -1.73 -11.73 -1.21
C SER A 167 -0.87 -11.29 -0.03
N VAL A 168 -1.40 -10.46 0.86
CA VAL A 168 -0.70 -10.09 2.11
C VAL A 168 -0.91 -11.14 3.22
N GLY A 169 -1.87 -12.05 3.03
CA GLY A 169 -2.38 -12.99 4.03
C GLY A 169 -3.50 -12.36 4.85
N GLU A 170 -4.36 -13.18 5.48
CA GLU A 170 -5.06 -12.71 6.67
C GLU A 170 -3.96 -12.32 7.64
N GLY A 171 -3.71 -11.01 7.81
CA GLY A 171 -2.66 -10.50 8.67
C GLY A 171 -2.71 -11.24 10.00
N ILE A 172 -1.55 -11.54 10.59
CA ILE A 172 -1.44 -12.30 11.85
C ILE A 172 -2.61 -11.86 12.74
N ARG A 173 -3.59 -12.75 12.95
CA ARG A 173 -4.62 -12.55 13.94
C ARG A 173 -3.86 -12.69 15.25
N ILE A 174 -3.33 -11.56 15.72
CA ILE A 174 -2.60 -11.51 16.98
C ILE A 174 -3.62 -11.50 18.11
#